data_AF-A0A7J2MGW1-F1
#
_entry.id   AF-A0A7J2MGW1-F1
#
_cell.length_a   1.000
_cell.length_b   1.000
_cell.length_c   1.000
_cell.angle_alpha   90.00
_cell.angle_beta   90.00
_cell.angle_gamma   90.00
#
_symmetry.space_group_name_H-M   'P 1'
#
loop_
_entity.id
_entity.type
_entity.pdbx_description
1 polymer ?
#
loop_
_entity_poly.entity_id
_entity_poly.type
_entity_poly.pdbx_seq_one_letter_code
_entity_poly.pdbx_strand_id
1 'polypeptide(L)'
;MDNMGNGIRIWDYSNSNTVTNNTLRSNNGYGVYLSSSSNNLVFHNNLVNNSNSANDNNPADNDWHHPALLEGNYWSDYAGVDSGSGTGKHGTAGDGIGDTSIPHPTDGFDLYPYMTESGWLMPVNELNVIQAQTDKSIYALNETVTITCVVQNETGCNITADRVNAEILKPDSSVEWVIMAEGLVGHCNGTFTNTSLYGTYDVTIHTGKTGYVNDTAEFRFEVSTSQVSELDTGAGTYPSISGRHTGTIKPLHDVTNISKMYTYPCAGTGGHSEYVRIYGNDVDVKGMWNGYRGDRHHIIFQKQFALLADHTYNYTIETGSYPQIHHTTILTTPDGEITCAEFVDANGKRYDDWIPAFRLG
;
A
#
# COMPACT_ATOMS: atom_id res chain seq x y z
N MET A 1 4.81 -22.96 -49.32
CA MET A 1 4.10 -23.96 -50.13
C MET A 1 2.67 -23.47 -50.18
N ASP A 2 2.27 -22.93 -51.33
CA ASP A 2 0.91 -22.43 -51.54
C ASP A 2 -0.01 -23.65 -51.64
N ASN A 3 -0.92 -23.81 -50.68
CA ASN A 3 -1.89 -24.89 -50.75
C ASN A 3 -2.92 -24.52 -51.83
N MET A 4 -3.13 -25.40 -52.80
CA MET A 4 -4.16 -25.19 -53.83
C MET A 4 -5.60 -25.33 -53.27
N GLY A 5 -5.75 -25.79 -52.03
CA GLY A 5 -7.02 -25.92 -51.32
C GLY A 5 -7.09 -25.07 -50.04
N ASN A 6 -7.88 -25.52 -49.07
CA ASN A 6 -8.03 -24.85 -47.77
C ASN A 6 -6.83 -25.15 -46.86
N GLY A 7 -6.47 -24.21 -45.98
CA GLY A 7 -5.43 -24.42 -44.97
C GLY A 7 -5.86 -25.46 -43.94
N ILE A 8 -6.94 -25.20 -43.21
CA ILE A 8 -7.60 -26.14 -42.31
C ILE A 8 -9.05 -26.33 -42.74
N ARG A 9 -9.52 -27.59 -42.75
CA ARG A 9 -10.89 -27.95 -43.12
C ARG A 9 -11.51 -28.85 -42.06
N ILE A 10 -12.58 -28.37 -41.43
CA ILE A 10 -13.43 -29.11 -40.48
C ILE A 10 -14.78 -29.35 -41.17
N TRP A 11 -15.15 -30.61 -41.35
CA TRP A 11 -16.30 -31.00 -42.17
C TRP A 11 -16.96 -32.29 -41.63
N ASP A 12 -18.21 -32.51 -42.03
CA ASP A 12 -19.03 -33.70 -41.79
C ASP A 12 -19.23 -34.02 -40.30
N TYR A 13 -19.87 -33.09 -39.59
CA TYR A 13 -20.24 -33.24 -38.17
C TYR A 13 -19.03 -33.40 -37.24
N SER A 14 -17.89 -32.82 -37.63
CA SER A 14 -16.69 -32.76 -36.82
C SER A 14 -16.83 -31.66 -35.78
N ASN A 15 -17.36 -32.02 -34.62
CA ASN A 15 -17.70 -31.08 -33.56
C ASN A 15 -16.62 -31.02 -32.47
N SER A 16 -16.61 -29.94 -31.69
CA SER A 16 -15.77 -29.83 -30.47
C SER A 16 -14.26 -29.90 -30.72
N ASN A 17 -13.79 -29.37 -31.85
CA ASN A 17 -12.36 -29.24 -32.14
C ASN A 17 -11.83 -27.88 -31.68
N THR A 18 -10.53 -27.82 -31.39
CA THR A 18 -9.82 -26.57 -31.12
C THR A 18 -8.78 -26.32 -32.21
N VAL A 19 -8.90 -25.19 -32.90
CA VAL A 19 -7.94 -24.71 -33.89
C VAL A 19 -7.22 -23.52 -33.27
N THR A 20 -5.95 -23.72 -32.91
CA THR A 20 -5.14 -22.70 -32.26
C THR A 20 -3.66 -22.84 -32.59
N ASN A 21 -2.92 -21.74 -32.55
CA ASN A 21 -1.49 -21.63 -32.84
C ASN A 21 -1.08 -22.08 -34.25
N ASN A 22 -1.92 -21.82 -35.26
CA ASN A 22 -1.61 -22.12 -36.65
C ASN A 22 -1.34 -20.85 -37.46
N THR A 23 -0.39 -20.91 -38.40
CA THR A 23 -0.23 -19.88 -39.45
C THR A 23 -0.74 -20.41 -40.78
N LEU A 24 -1.91 -19.92 -41.19
CA LEU A 24 -2.59 -20.26 -42.43
C LEU A 24 -2.33 -19.16 -43.46
N ARG A 25 -1.31 -19.36 -44.30
CA ARG A 25 -0.79 -18.34 -45.21
C ARG A 25 -0.97 -18.73 -46.67
N SER A 26 -1.45 -17.79 -47.49
CA SER A 26 -1.48 -17.89 -48.95
C SER A 26 -2.13 -19.16 -49.48
N ASN A 27 -3.24 -19.58 -48.84
CA ASN A 27 -4.07 -20.67 -49.35
C ASN A 27 -4.96 -20.15 -50.50
N ASN A 28 -5.02 -20.91 -51.61
CA ASN A 28 -5.86 -20.58 -52.76
C ASN A 28 -7.36 -20.81 -52.49
N GLY A 29 -7.70 -21.60 -51.47
CA GLY A 29 -9.06 -21.76 -50.95
C GLY A 29 -9.32 -20.84 -49.75
N TYR A 30 -9.82 -21.43 -48.68
CA TYR A 30 -10.03 -20.77 -47.39
C TYR A 30 -8.83 -20.96 -46.47
N GLY A 31 -8.53 -19.99 -45.61
CA GLY A 31 -7.62 -20.23 -44.48
C GLY A 31 -8.20 -21.34 -43.60
N VAL A 32 -9.33 -21.05 -42.97
CA VAL A 32 -10.09 -22.03 -42.16
C VAL A 32 -11.48 -22.23 -42.77
N TYR A 33 -11.88 -23.49 -42.99
CA TYR A 33 -13.20 -23.84 -43.56
C TYR A 33 -13.96 -24.79 -42.62
N LEU A 34 -15.07 -24.32 -42.06
CA LEU A 34 -16.02 -25.09 -41.27
C LEU A 34 -17.28 -25.33 -42.10
N SER A 35 -17.71 -26.59 -42.19
CA SER A 35 -18.97 -26.96 -42.82
C SER A 35 -19.69 -28.06 -42.05
N SER A 36 -20.95 -27.81 -41.71
CA SER A 36 -21.83 -28.79 -41.03
C SER A 36 -21.18 -29.32 -39.75
N SER A 37 -20.58 -28.42 -38.96
CA SER A 37 -19.79 -28.72 -37.77
C SER A 37 -20.09 -27.67 -36.70
N SER A 38 -20.12 -28.05 -35.42
CA SER A 38 -20.50 -27.19 -34.29
C SER A 38 -19.59 -27.34 -33.07
N ASN A 39 -19.67 -26.39 -32.15
CA ASN A 39 -18.88 -26.26 -30.92
C ASN A 39 -17.37 -26.25 -31.18
N ASN A 40 -16.90 -25.80 -32.34
CA ASN A 40 -15.48 -25.68 -32.60
C ASN A 40 -14.97 -24.33 -32.11
N LEU A 41 -13.77 -24.33 -31.52
CA LEU A 41 -13.12 -23.16 -30.96
C LEU A 41 -11.91 -22.78 -31.82
N VAL A 42 -11.92 -21.59 -32.43
CA VAL A 42 -10.92 -21.09 -33.37
C VAL A 42 -10.37 -19.77 -32.84
N PHE A 43 -9.18 -19.77 -32.25
CA PHE A 43 -8.51 -18.58 -31.70
C PHE A 43 -6.99 -18.75 -31.72
N HIS A 44 -6.24 -17.64 -31.67
CA HIS A 44 -4.78 -17.62 -31.75
C HIS A 44 -4.23 -18.25 -33.04
N ASN A 45 -4.85 -17.95 -34.19
CA ASN A 45 -4.34 -18.34 -35.50
C ASN A 45 -4.01 -17.11 -36.35
N ASN A 46 -3.03 -17.24 -37.24
CA ASN A 46 -2.66 -16.22 -38.20
C ASN A 46 -3.27 -16.55 -39.56
N LEU A 47 -4.33 -15.83 -39.96
CA LEU A 47 -4.97 -15.97 -41.27
C LEU A 47 -4.40 -14.91 -42.21
N VAL A 48 -3.41 -15.29 -43.01
CA VAL A 48 -2.56 -14.34 -43.75
C VAL A 48 -2.68 -14.53 -45.26
N ASN A 49 -3.21 -13.52 -45.96
CA ASN A 49 -3.26 -13.44 -47.43
C ASN A 49 -3.86 -14.69 -48.09
N ASN A 50 -4.89 -15.29 -47.49
CA ASN A 50 -5.66 -16.37 -48.12
C ASN A 50 -6.64 -15.79 -49.16
N SER A 51 -7.03 -16.58 -50.16
CA SER A 51 -8.03 -16.13 -51.14
C SER A 51 -9.37 -15.83 -50.47
N ASN A 52 -9.72 -16.60 -49.43
CA ASN A 52 -10.72 -16.26 -48.44
C ASN A 52 -10.15 -16.57 -47.05
N SER A 53 -10.21 -15.64 -46.10
CA SER A 53 -9.62 -15.86 -44.77
C SER A 53 -10.32 -17.00 -44.02
N ALA A 54 -11.66 -16.99 -43.99
CA ALA A 54 -12.44 -18.03 -43.32
C ALA A 54 -13.79 -18.30 -44.01
N ASN A 55 -14.35 -19.48 -43.76
CA ASN A 55 -15.75 -19.82 -44.03
C ASN A 55 -16.30 -20.63 -42.87
N ASP A 56 -17.49 -20.24 -42.42
CA ASP A 56 -18.30 -21.00 -41.50
C ASP A 56 -19.75 -20.93 -41.99
N ASN A 57 -20.36 -22.08 -42.29
CA ASN A 57 -21.75 -22.11 -42.72
C ASN A 57 -22.75 -22.06 -41.56
N ASN A 58 -22.28 -22.09 -40.31
CA ASN A 58 -23.08 -21.96 -39.10
C ASN A 58 -22.28 -21.28 -37.96
N PRO A 59 -21.89 -20.01 -38.12
CA PRO A 59 -21.01 -19.32 -37.18
C PRO A 59 -21.63 -19.14 -35.79
N ALA A 60 -22.96 -19.17 -35.65
CA ALA A 60 -23.62 -19.08 -34.35
C ALA A 60 -23.35 -20.31 -33.44
N ASP A 61 -22.96 -21.43 -34.02
CA ASP A 61 -22.67 -22.67 -33.29
C ASP A 61 -21.15 -22.91 -33.13
N ASN A 62 -20.28 -22.00 -33.52
CA ASN A 62 -18.82 -22.11 -33.35
C ASN A 62 -18.26 -20.82 -32.75
N ASP A 63 -17.14 -20.93 -32.02
CA ASP A 63 -16.50 -19.79 -31.36
C ASP A 63 -15.24 -19.39 -32.13
N TRP A 64 -15.24 -18.20 -32.73
CA TRP A 64 -14.09 -17.62 -33.45
C TRP A 64 -13.20 -16.73 -32.58
N HIS A 65 -13.43 -16.78 -31.28
CA HIS A 65 -12.60 -16.20 -30.23
C HIS A 65 -12.80 -17.03 -28.95
N HIS A 66 -11.86 -16.98 -28.02
CA HIS A 66 -11.99 -17.68 -26.76
C HIS A 66 -12.98 -16.96 -25.82
N PRO A 67 -14.07 -17.59 -25.35
CA PRO A 67 -15.13 -16.90 -24.62
C PRO A 67 -14.72 -16.39 -23.23
N ALA A 68 -13.77 -17.06 -22.56
CA ALA A 68 -13.24 -16.60 -21.27
C ALA A 68 -12.09 -15.60 -21.38
N LEU A 69 -11.10 -15.86 -22.25
CA LEU A 69 -9.94 -14.98 -22.43
C LEU A 69 -10.29 -13.71 -23.21
N LEU A 70 -11.36 -13.75 -24.01
CA LEU A 70 -11.74 -12.69 -24.95
C LEU A 70 -10.61 -12.41 -25.94
N GLU A 71 -10.08 -13.47 -26.55
CA GLU A 71 -8.94 -13.43 -27.47
C GLU A 71 -9.27 -14.14 -28.77
N GLY A 72 -9.00 -13.47 -29.89
CA GLY A 72 -9.37 -13.93 -31.23
C GLY A 72 -8.18 -14.42 -32.04
N ASN A 73 -8.23 -14.14 -33.34
CA ASN A 73 -7.24 -14.51 -34.34
C ASN A 73 -6.61 -13.24 -34.94
N TYR A 74 -5.48 -13.41 -35.61
CA TYR A 74 -4.93 -12.37 -36.48
C TYR A 74 -5.44 -12.57 -37.91
N TRP A 75 -5.91 -11.49 -38.52
CA TRP A 75 -6.44 -11.47 -39.88
C TRP A 75 -5.69 -10.42 -40.69
N SER A 76 -5.01 -10.82 -41.77
CA SER A 76 -4.23 -9.87 -42.57
C SER A 76 -5.08 -8.80 -43.28
N ASP A 77 -6.38 -9.05 -43.42
CA ASP A 77 -7.37 -8.16 -44.02
C ASP A 77 -8.16 -7.34 -42.98
N TYR A 78 -7.88 -7.52 -41.69
CA TYR A 78 -8.49 -6.70 -40.65
C TYR A 78 -7.89 -5.30 -40.66
N ALA A 79 -8.77 -4.31 -40.85
CA ALA A 79 -8.43 -2.89 -40.96
C ALA A 79 -9.07 -2.06 -39.85
N GLY A 80 -9.47 -2.71 -38.76
CA GLY A 80 -9.99 -2.03 -37.57
C GLY A 80 -8.92 -1.18 -36.87
N VAL A 81 -9.36 -0.47 -35.84
CA VAL A 81 -8.56 0.44 -35.03
C VAL A 81 -8.52 -0.05 -33.58
N ASP A 82 -7.33 -0.03 -32.98
CA ASP A 82 -7.06 -0.27 -31.56
C ASP A 82 -6.74 1.10 -30.91
N SER A 83 -7.78 1.74 -30.38
CA SER A 83 -7.77 3.12 -29.86
C SER A 83 -8.42 3.28 -28.48
N GLY A 84 -8.92 2.19 -27.88
CA GLY A 84 -9.72 2.18 -26.67
C GLY A 84 -11.11 2.79 -26.87
N SER A 85 -11.64 2.74 -28.10
CA SER A 85 -12.91 3.40 -28.44
C SER A 85 -14.16 2.62 -28.03
N GLY A 86 -13.99 1.36 -27.62
CA GLY A 86 -15.06 0.46 -27.21
C GLY A 86 -15.26 0.39 -25.69
N THR A 87 -15.84 -0.72 -25.24
CA THR A 87 -16.08 -1.02 -23.83
C THR A 87 -15.54 -2.41 -23.48
N GLY A 88 -15.36 -2.69 -22.19
CA GLY A 88 -14.74 -3.94 -21.76
C GLY A 88 -13.31 -4.04 -22.28
N LYS A 89 -12.95 -5.17 -22.90
CA LYS A 89 -11.60 -5.37 -23.47
C LYS A 89 -11.26 -4.36 -24.57
N HIS A 90 -12.25 -3.88 -25.33
CA HIS A 90 -12.09 -2.83 -26.36
C HIS A 90 -11.96 -1.41 -25.80
N GLY A 91 -11.94 -1.25 -24.47
CA GLY A 91 -11.74 0.05 -23.83
C GLY A 91 -10.27 0.40 -23.60
N THR A 92 -9.35 -0.52 -23.89
CA THR A 92 -7.92 -0.34 -23.66
C THR A 92 -7.22 0.03 -24.96
N ALA A 93 -6.75 1.27 -25.09
CA ALA A 93 -6.04 1.69 -26.29
C ALA A 93 -4.65 1.04 -26.39
N GLY A 94 -4.35 0.40 -27.51
CA GLY A 94 -3.05 -0.16 -27.85
C GLY A 94 -2.77 -1.51 -27.21
N ASP A 95 -3.78 -2.23 -26.74
CA ASP A 95 -3.60 -3.55 -26.12
C ASP A 95 -3.35 -4.68 -27.13
N GLY A 96 -3.33 -4.35 -28.42
CA GLY A 96 -3.09 -5.28 -29.51
C GLY A 96 -4.33 -5.99 -30.01
N ILE A 97 -5.52 -5.68 -29.47
CA ILE A 97 -6.82 -6.17 -29.93
C ILE A 97 -7.58 -4.97 -30.51
N GLY A 98 -8.17 -5.12 -31.71
CA GLY A 98 -8.88 -4.00 -32.30
C GLY A 98 -10.30 -3.80 -31.73
N ASP A 99 -10.76 -2.55 -31.74
CA ASP A 99 -12.03 -2.11 -31.14
C ASP A 99 -13.17 -1.92 -32.15
N THR A 100 -12.83 -1.82 -33.43
CA THR A 100 -13.74 -1.39 -34.51
C THR A 100 -13.68 -2.34 -35.69
N SER A 101 -14.70 -2.34 -36.55
CA SER A 101 -14.85 -3.37 -37.59
C SER A 101 -14.92 -4.79 -37.03
N ILE A 102 -15.49 -4.92 -35.82
CA ILE A 102 -15.81 -6.17 -35.15
C ILE A 102 -17.33 -6.40 -35.16
N PRO A 103 -17.83 -7.64 -35.25
CA PRO A 103 -17.06 -8.87 -35.46
C PRO A 103 -16.40 -8.92 -36.85
N HIS A 104 -15.19 -9.48 -36.95
CA HIS A 104 -14.46 -9.67 -38.20
C HIS A 104 -14.36 -11.15 -38.58
N PRO A 105 -14.51 -11.55 -39.86
CA PRO A 105 -14.83 -10.71 -41.01
C PRO A 105 -16.31 -10.32 -41.13
N THR A 106 -17.20 -10.98 -40.39
CA THR A 106 -18.64 -10.71 -40.41
C THR A 106 -19.30 -11.20 -39.11
N ASP A 107 -20.60 -10.94 -38.96
CA ASP A 107 -21.38 -11.30 -37.78
C ASP A 107 -21.21 -12.78 -37.40
N GLY A 108 -20.98 -13.04 -36.12
CA GLY A 108 -20.79 -14.38 -35.57
C GLY A 108 -19.36 -14.94 -35.65
N PHE A 109 -18.40 -14.18 -36.20
CA PHE A 109 -16.99 -14.57 -36.19
C PHE A 109 -16.26 -13.95 -34.99
N ASP A 110 -15.16 -13.23 -35.24
CA ASP A 110 -14.16 -12.87 -34.25
C ASP A 110 -14.46 -11.48 -33.69
N LEU A 111 -14.73 -11.42 -32.39
CA LEU A 111 -14.93 -10.17 -31.68
C LEU A 111 -13.62 -9.54 -31.19
N TYR A 112 -12.53 -10.30 -31.13
CA TYR A 112 -11.26 -9.88 -30.54
C TYR A 112 -10.08 -10.08 -31.50
N PRO A 113 -10.14 -9.52 -32.73
CA PRO A 113 -9.08 -9.69 -33.71
C PRO A 113 -7.79 -8.99 -33.25
N TYR A 114 -6.67 -9.70 -33.36
CA TYR A 114 -5.35 -9.14 -33.06
C TYR A 114 -4.89 -8.18 -34.15
N MET A 115 -4.20 -7.12 -33.75
CA MET A 115 -3.64 -6.09 -34.64
C MET A 115 -2.36 -6.55 -35.36
N THR A 116 -1.69 -7.58 -34.83
CA THR A 116 -0.42 -8.09 -35.37
C THR A 116 -0.36 -9.62 -35.39
N GLU A 117 0.44 -10.17 -36.30
CA GLU A 117 0.66 -11.62 -36.42
C GLU A 117 1.23 -12.17 -35.10
N SER A 118 0.61 -13.22 -34.56
CA SER A 118 0.94 -13.82 -33.26
C SER A 118 0.86 -12.85 -32.07
N GLY A 119 -0.03 -11.85 -32.11
CA GLY A 119 -0.20 -10.86 -31.05
C GLY A 119 -0.45 -11.45 -29.65
N TRP A 120 -1.07 -12.63 -29.57
CA TRP A 120 -1.29 -13.38 -28.32
C TRP A 120 -0.02 -13.93 -27.66
N LEU A 121 1.12 -13.92 -28.35
CA LEU A 121 2.42 -14.27 -27.78
C LEU A 121 3.15 -13.05 -27.22
N MET A 122 2.67 -11.84 -27.50
CA MET A 122 3.23 -10.67 -26.83
C MET A 122 2.78 -10.71 -25.37
N PRO A 123 3.69 -10.48 -24.41
CA PRO A 123 3.27 -10.25 -23.04
C PRO A 123 2.27 -9.10 -23.04
N VAL A 124 1.16 -9.28 -22.31
CA VAL A 124 0.26 -8.18 -22.01
C VAL A 124 1.12 -7.12 -21.33
N ASN A 125 1.19 -5.94 -21.94
CA ASN A 125 1.88 -4.80 -21.34
C ASN A 125 1.08 -4.41 -20.09
N GLU A 126 1.41 -4.97 -18.94
CA GLU A 126 0.69 -4.68 -17.70
C GLU A 126 1.44 -3.60 -16.95
N LEU A 127 0.72 -2.58 -16.47
CA LEU A 127 1.24 -1.76 -15.40
C LEU A 127 1.08 -2.52 -14.10
N ASN A 128 2.08 -2.43 -13.23
CA ASN A 128 2.03 -2.92 -11.86
C ASN A 128 2.36 -1.77 -10.93
N VAL A 129 1.47 -1.49 -9.98
CA VAL A 129 1.68 -0.49 -8.95
C VAL A 129 2.14 -1.17 -7.67
N ILE A 130 3.43 -1.03 -7.37
CA ILE A 130 4.03 -1.64 -6.18
C ILE A 130 4.52 -0.57 -5.21
N GLN A 131 4.81 -0.99 -3.97
CA GLN A 131 5.36 -0.11 -2.93
C GLN A 131 4.51 1.16 -2.72
N ALA A 132 3.19 1.06 -2.96
CA ALA A 132 2.25 2.14 -2.71
C ALA A 132 2.08 2.31 -1.20
N GLN A 133 2.49 3.46 -0.69
CA GLN A 133 2.46 3.76 0.73
C GLN A 133 2.59 5.26 0.97
N THR A 134 2.31 5.65 2.21
CA THR A 134 2.62 6.96 2.75
C THR A 134 3.93 6.96 3.54
N ASP A 135 4.52 8.13 3.77
CA ASP A 135 5.75 8.26 4.56
C ASP A 135 5.57 7.85 6.03
N LYS A 136 4.32 7.87 6.53
CA LYS A 136 3.90 7.40 7.86
C LYS A 136 2.58 6.66 7.75
N SER A 137 2.26 5.82 8.73
CA SER A 137 0.95 5.19 8.84
C SER A 137 -0.07 6.01 9.65
N ILE A 138 0.40 6.98 10.45
CA ILE A 138 -0.44 7.84 11.30
C ILE A 138 0.07 9.29 11.20
N TYR A 139 -0.86 10.24 11.12
CA TYR A 139 -0.62 11.67 10.99
C TYR A 139 -1.42 12.47 12.03
N ALA A 140 -0.90 13.63 12.40
CA ALA A 140 -1.63 14.62 13.17
C ALA A 140 -2.60 15.42 12.28
N LEU A 141 -3.55 16.11 12.90
CA LEU A 141 -4.50 16.97 12.20
C LEU A 141 -3.76 18.06 11.41
N ASN A 142 -4.11 18.23 10.13
CA ASN A 142 -3.48 19.17 9.19
C ASN A 142 -1.98 18.89 8.91
N GLU A 143 -1.46 17.72 9.28
CA GLU A 143 -0.14 17.28 8.88
C GLU A 143 -0.13 16.89 7.40
N THR A 144 0.95 17.23 6.69
CA THR A 144 1.11 16.88 5.27
C THR A 144 1.49 15.41 5.12
N VAL A 145 0.78 14.72 4.25
CA VAL A 145 0.98 13.30 3.90
C VAL A 145 1.75 13.23 2.59
N THR A 146 2.87 12.51 2.56
CA THR A 146 3.59 12.20 1.33
C THR A 146 3.20 10.81 0.87
N ILE A 147 2.61 10.71 -0.32
CA ILE A 147 2.20 9.46 -0.96
C ILE A 147 3.29 9.08 -1.97
N THR A 148 3.66 7.81 -2.01
CA THR A 148 4.67 7.26 -2.93
C THR A 148 4.20 5.95 -3.53
N CYS A 149 4.63 5.66 -4.76
CA CYS A 149 4.47 4.35 -5.39
C CYS A 149 5.57 4.13 -6.45
N VAL A 150 5.72 2.88 -6.88
CA VAL A 150 6.59 2.50 -7.99
C VAL A 150 5.76 1.80 -9.07
N VAL A 151 5.88 2.28 -10.30
CA VAL A 151 5.22 1.72 -11.48
C VAL A 151 6.21 0.85 -12.26
N GLN A 152 5.82 -0.40 -12.47
CA GLN A 152 6.60 -1.38 -13.22
C GLN A 152 5.79 -1.97 -14.37
N ASN A 153 6.48 -2.54 -15.35
CA ASN A 153 5.84 -3.40 -16.34
C ASN A 153 5.73 -4.85 -15.83
N GLU A 154 5.17 -5.74 -16.63
CA GLU A 154 5.01 -7.18 -16.35
C GLU A 154 6.35 -7.92 -16.12
N THR A 155 7.46 -7.35 -16.57
CA THR A 155 8.81 -7.90 -16.35
C THR A 155 9.46 -7.43 -15.04
N GLY A 156 8.79 -6.56 -14.27
CA GLY A 156 9.32 -5.93 -13.06
C GLY A 156 10.31 -4.79 -13.33
N CYS A 157 10.36 -4.29 -14.57
CA CYS A 157 11.18 -3.13 -14.93
C CYS A 157 10.41 -1.85 -14.61
N ASN A 158 11.06 -0.89 -13.95
CA ASN A 158 10.46 0.42 -13.72
C ASN A 158 10.23 1.15 -15.06
N ILE A 159 9.02 1.67 -15.25
CA ILE A 159 8.65 2.39 -16.48
C ILE A 159 7.89 3.68 -16.17
N THR A 160 8.01 4.66 -17.05
CA THR A 160 7.24 5.89 -16.96
C THR A 160 5.79 5.67 -17.37
N ALA A 161 4.86 6.00 -16.47
CA ALA A 161 3.44 6.07 -16.75
C ALA A 161 3.05 7.42 -17.38
N ASP A 162 1.99 7.43 -18.20
CA ASP A 162 1.46 8.66 -18.79
C ASP A 162 0.70 9.49 -17.73
N ARG A 163 0.11 8.82 -16.74
CA ARG A 163 -0.58 9.43 -15.60
C ARG A 163 -0.52 8.56 -14.36
N VAL A 164 -0.33 9.19 -13.20
CA VAL A 164 -0.44 8.56 -11.87
C VAL A 164 -1.21 9.50 -10.95
N ASN A 165 -2.33 9.03 -10.42
CA ASN A 165 -3.20 9.78 -9.54
C ASN A 165 -3.50 8.98 -8.27
N ALA A 166 -3.56 9.64 -7.12
CA ALA A 166 -4.11 9.06 -5.90
C ALA A 166 -5.53 9.60 -5.69
N GLU A 167 -6.49 8.69 -5.53
CA GLU A 167 -7.84 8.97 -5.04
C GLU A 167 -7.83 8.77 -3.52
N ILE A 168 -8.24 9.79 -2.76
CA ILE A 168 -8.27 9.76 -1.30
C ILE A 168 -9.72 9.84 -0.84
N LEU A 169 -10.24 8.75 -0.29
CA LEU A 169 -11.53 8.69 0.39
C LEU A 169 -11.35 9.09 1.86
N LYS A 170 -11.97 10.19 2.25
CA LYS A 170 -11.87 10.76 3.60
C LYS A 170 -12.89 10.13 4.56
N PRO A 171 -12.70 10.30 5.89
CA PRO A 171 -13.64 9.78 6.90
C PRO A 171 -15.10 10.23 6.73
N ASP A 172 -15.34 11.40 6.12
CA ASP A 172 -16.69 11.92 5.83
C ASP A 172 -17.26 11.44 4.48
N SER A 173 -16.62 10.45 3.85
CA SER A 173 -16.93 9.92 2.52
C SER A 173 -16.72 10.90 1.36
N SER A 174 -16.12 12.08 1.59
CA SER A 174 -15.70 12.95 0.50
C SER A 174 -14.43 12.41 -0.17
N VAL A 175 -14.32 12.62 -1.49
CA VAL A 175 -13.17 12.18 -2.29
C VAL A 175 -12.35 13.39 -2.74
N GLU A 176 -11.03 13.28 -2.64
CA GLU A 176 -10.08 14.25 -3.18
C GLU A 176 -9.01 13.55 -4.01
N TRP A 177 -8.50 14.23 -5.04
CA TRP A 177 -7.54 13.65 -5.98
C TRP A 177 -6.20 14.37 -5.88
N VAL A 178 -5.12 13.59 -5.83
CA VAL A 178 -3.74 14.09 -5.90
C VAL A 178 -3.10 13.60 -7.20
N ILE A 179 -2.62 14.53 -8.01
CA ILE A 179 -1.79 14.21 -9.18
C ILE A 179 -0.37 13.95 -8.67
N MET A 180 0.17 12.79 -8.98
CA MET A 180 1.51 12.40 -8.58
C MET A 180 2.52 12.76 -9.68
N ALA A 181 3.72 13.19 -9.26
CA ALA A 181 4.83 13.52 -10.14
C ALA A 181 5.86 12.39 -10.16
N GLU A 182 6.42 12.11 -11.33
CA GLU A 182 7.54 11.19 -11.48
C GLU A 182 8.86 11.92 -11.24
N GLY A 183 9.69 11.40 -10.32
CA GLY A 183 11.02 11.93 -10.04
C GLY A 183 12.13 11.13 -10.72
N LEU A 184 12.05 9.80 -10.61
CA LEU A 184 12.88 8.83 -11.32
C LEU A 184 11.95 7.91 -12.08
N VAL A 185 12.43 7.27 -13.15
CA VAL A 185 11.61 6.35 -13.96
C VAL A 185 10.91 5.32 -13.06
N GLY A 186 9.58 5.28 -13.14
CA GLY A 186 8.67 4.47 -12.34
C GLY A 186 8.40 4.97 -10.92
N HIS A 187 9.22 5.86 -10.35
CA HIS A 187 9.04 6.36 -8.98
C HIS A 187 8.21 7.63 -8.94
N CYS A 188 6.99 7.52 -8.43
CA CYS A 188 6.05 8.61 -8.35
C CYS A 188 5.80 9.03 -6.89
N ASN A 189 5.63 10.33 -6.67
CA ASN A 189 5.22 10.86 -5.37
C ASN A 189 4.18 11.99 -5.51
N GLY A 190 3.42 12.23 -4.46
CA GLY A 190 2.46 13.32 -4.37
C GLY A 190 2.26 13.73 -2.92
N THR A 191 1.71 14.92 -2.69
CA THR A 191 1.44 15.43 -1.34
C THR A 191 -0.03 15.70 -1.14
N PHE A 192 -0.58 15.20 -0.03
CA PHE A 192 -1.94 15.46 0.42
C PHE A 192 -1.91 16.26 1.72
N THR A 193 -2.61 17.39 1.79
CA THR A 193 -2.58 18.30 2.95
C THR A 193 -3.91 18.39 3.69
N ASN A 194 -4.99 17.86 3.12
CA ASN A 194 -6.33 18.01 3.68
C ASN A 194 -6.67 16.91 4.70
N THR A 195 -5.81 16.77 5.71
CA THR A 195 -5.97 15.89 6.88
C THR A 195 -6.75 16.59 8.00
N SER A 196 -7.81 17.30 7.64
CA SER A 196 -8.60 18.13 8.54
C SER A 196 -9.65 17.36 9.36
N LEU A 197 -9.80 16.06 9.09
CA LEU A 197 -10.69 15.15 9.81
C LEU A 197 -9.90 14.03 10.47
N TYR A 198 -10.32 13.63 11.67
CA TYR A 198 -9.81 12.42 12.31
C TYR A 198 -10.44 11.16 11.69
N GLY A 199 -9.69 10.07 11.72
CA GLY A 199 -10.13 8.76 11.25
C GLY A 199 -9.26 8.19 10.15
N THR A 200 -9.75 7.12 9.53
CA THR A 200 -9.06 6.40 8.45
C THR A 200 -9.31 7.07 7.11
N TYR A 201 -8.24 7.21 6.33
CA TYR A 201 -8.28 7.65 4.93
C TYR A 201 -7.86 6.46 4.07
N ASP A 202 -8.73 6.06 3.15
CA ASP A 202 -8.42 5.03 2.17
C ASP A 202 -7.87 5.69 0.90
N VAL A 203 -6.80 5.11 0.35
CA VAL A 203 -6.12 5.63 -0.83
C VAL A 203 -6.09 4.57 -1.91
N THR A 204 -6.55 4.94 -3.10
CA THR A 204 -6.45 4.12 -4.32
C THR A 204 -5.55 4.84 -5.32
N ILE A 205 -4.44 4.23 -5.70
CA ILE A 205 -3.57 4.71 -6.76
C ILE A 205 -4.13 4.22 -8.10
N HIS A 206 -4.29 5.15 -9.04
CA HIS A 206 -4.71 4.89 -10.41
C HIS A 206 -3.56 5.24 -11.35
N THR A 207 -3.13 4.26 -12.15
CA THR A 207 -2.10 4.47 -13.17
C THR A 207 -2.66 4.36 -14.58
N GLY A 208 -2.00 5.02 -15.52
CA GLY A 208 -2.38 5.03 -16.93
C GLY A 208 -1.17 5.05 -17.82
N LYS A 209 -1.11 4.16 -18.81
CA LYS A 209 -0.13 4.21 -19.89
C LYS A 209 -0.73 3.67 -21.18
N THR A 210 -0.56 4.41 -22.26
CA THR A 210 -1.05 4.02 -23.59
C THR A 210 -0.43 2.69 -24.01
N GLY A 211 -1.26 1.74 -24.45
CA GLY A 211 -0.84 0.39 -24.82
C GLY A 211 -0.54 -0.53 -23.65
N TYR A 212 -0.94 -0.15 -22.43
CA TYR A 212 -0.83 -0.99 -21.24
C TYR A 212 -2.19 -1.18 -20.57
N VAL A 213 -2.37 -2.35 -19.96
CA VAL A 213 -3.47 -2.62 -19.03
C VAL A 213 -3.14 -1.93 -17.71
N ASN A 214 -4.05 -1.07 -17.24
CA ASN A 214 -3.87 -0.28 -16.03
C ASN A 214 -4.01 -1.15 -14.78
N ASP A 215 -3.32 -0.74 -13.71
CA ASP A 215 -3.41 -1.36 -12.40
C ASP A 215 -3.69 -0.30 -11.31
N THR A 216 -4.20 -0.79 -10.20
CA THR A 216 -4.56 -0.01 -9.02
C THR A 216 -3.96 -0.61 -7.76
N ALA A 217 -3.43 0.24 -6.87
CA ALA A 217 -2.98 -0.18 -5.55
C ALA A 217 -3.77 0.52 -4.47
N GLU A 218 -4.19 -0.23 -3.45
CA GLU A 218 -4.95 0.28 -2.32
C GLU A 218 -4.16 0.20 -1.02
N PHE A 219 -4.20 1.26 -0.23
CA PHE A 219 -3.67 1.29 1.13
C PHE A 219 -4.42 2.33 1.96
N ARG A 220 -4.09 2.45 3.25
CA ARG A 220 -4.73 3.41 4.15
C ARG A 220 -3.74 4.06 5.11
N PHE A 221 -4.07 5.25 5.56
CA PHE A 221 -3.40 5.92 6.67
C PHE A 221 -4.44 6.45 7.68
N GLU A 222 -3.99 6.76 8.89
CA GLU A 222 -4.86 7.26 9.95
C GLU A 222 -4.50 8.71 10.30
N VAL A 223 -5.51 9.55 10.52
CA VAL A 223 -5.33 10.84 11.19
C VAL A 223 -5.87 10.70 12.60
N SER A 224 -4.98 10.75 13.58
CA SER A 224 -5.30 10.47 14.98
C SER A 224 -4.52 11.41 15.89
N THR A 225 -4.98 11.55 17.12
CA THR A 225 -4.19 12.15 18.21
C THR A 225 -3.03 11.25 18.65
N SER A 226 -2.97 10.02 18.13
CA SER A 226 -1.93 9.02 18.39
C SER A 226 -0.65 9.31 17.58
N GLN A 227 0.05 10.40 17.91
CA GLN A 227 1.50 10.34 17.79
C GLN A 227 2.02 9.29 18.79
N VAL A 228 3.28 8.86 18.66
CA VAL A 228 4.00 8.21 19.76
C VAL A 228 3.78 9.09 20.98
N SER A 229 2.85 8.69 21.82
CA SER A 229 2.44 9.44 22.98
C SER A 229 3.47 9.12 24.03
N GLU A 230 4.58 9.84 23.94
CA GLU A 230 5.52 9.93 25.02
C GLU A 230 4.87 10.74 26.16
N LEU A 231 5.17 10.39 27.40
CA LEU A 231 4.83 11.21 28.55
C LEU A 231 6.09 11.88 29.03
N ASP A 232 6.20 13.19 28.85
CA ASP A 232 7.39 13.95 29.21
C ASP A 232 7.11 14.96 30.33
N THR A 233 7.81 14.79 31.44
CA THR A 233 7.79 15.79 32.53
C THR A 233 8.57 17.05 32.18
N GLY A 234 9.38 17.01 31.12
CA GLY A 234 10.35 18.05 30.77
C GLY A 234 11.52 18.11 31.74
N ALA A 235 12.46 18.99 31.44
CA ALA A 235 13.64 19.25 32.27
C ALA A 235 13.24 19.86 33.62
N GLY A 236 13.80 19.34 34.71
CA GLY A 236 13.67 19.90 36.05
C GLY A 236 14.80 20.87 36.40
N THR A 237 14.91 21.23 37.67
CA THR A 237 15.91 22.20 38.17
C THR A 237 16.75 21.62 39.31
N TYR A 238 17.74 22.40 39.76
CA TYR A 238 18.49 22.18 41.00
C TYR A 238 17.74 22.86 42.17
N PRO A 239 17.77 22.34 43.42
CA PRO A 239 18.61 21.27 43.95
C PRO A 239 18.33 19.87 43.42
N SER A 240 19.35 19.01 43.50
CA SER A 240 19.29 17.64 43.03
C SER A 240 19.99 16.72 44.02
N ILE A 241 19.39 15.57 44.28
CA ILE A 241 19.96 14.48 45.05
C ILE A 241 19.28 13.17 44.62
N SER A 242 20.01 12.06 44.66
CA SER A 242 19.44 10.74 44.43
C SER A 242 18.50 10.34 45.57
N GLY A 243 17.58 9.43 45.27
CA GLY A 243 16.65 8.89 46.26
C GLY A 243 15.50 8.11 45.64
N ARG A 244 14.50 7.80 46.46
CA ARG A 244 13.29 7.09 46.05
C ARG A 244 12.13 8.07 45.94
N HIS A 245 11.58 8.21 44.74
CA HIS A 245 10.39 9.00 44.43
C HIS A 245 9.17 8.09 44.32
N THR A 246 8.05 8.52 44.87
CA THR A 246 6.74 7.87 44.76
C THR A 246 5.67 8.91 44.50
N GLY A 247 4.66 8.54 43.72
CA GLY A 247 3.55 9.42 43.39
C GLY A 247 2.65 8.78 42.34
N THR A 248 1.89 9.61 41.64
CA THR A 248 0.99 9.16 40.58
C THR A 248 1.28 9.82 39.23
N ILE A 249 0.90 9.13 38.16
CA ILE A 249 0.86 9.60 36.78
C ILE A 249 -0.59 9.47 36.32
N LYS A 250 -1.16 10.57 35.83
CA LYS A 250 -2.48 10.60 35.18
C LYS A 250 -2.32 11.17 33.77
N PRO A 251 -2.24 10.33 32.72
CA PRO A 251 -2.11 10.80 31.35
C PRO A 251 -3.34 11.60 30.89
N LEU A 252 -3.12 12.64 30.09
CA LEU A 252 -4.17 13.41 29.44
C LEU A 252 -4.65 12.74 28.15
N HIS A 253 -3.82 11.90 27.54
CA HIS A 253 -4.10 11.09 26.36
C HIS A 253 -3.48 9.69 26.52
N ASP A 254 -3.88 8.72 25.70
CA ASP A 254 -3.33 7.35 25.76
C ASP A 254 -1.84 7.37 25.41
N VAL A 255 -0.97 6.90 26.30
CA VAL A 255 0.49 6.76 26.17
C VAL A 255 0.79 5.31 25.78
N THR A 256 1.06 5.02 24.50
CA THR A 256 1.14 3.64 23.98
C THR A 256 2.57 3.22 23.61
N ASN A 257 2.81 1.91 23.49
CA ASN A 257 4.10 1.32 23.10
C ASN A 257 5.30 1.68 24.00
N ILE A 258 5.06 2.04 25.27
CA ILE A 258 6.11 2.45 26.20
C ILE A 258 7.10 1.30 26.37
N SER A 259 8.36 1.55 26.06
CA SER A 259 9.44 0.55 26.06
C SER A 259 10.65 0.98 26.88
N LYS A 260 10.78 2.29 27.16
CA LYS A 260 11.89 2.89 27.89
C LYS A 260 11.42 4.04 28.77
N MET A 261 12.23 4.34 29.78
CA MET A 261 12.15 5.57 30.56
C MET A 261 13.50 6.29 30.49
N TYR A 262 13.50 7.55 30.08
CA TYR A 262 14.66 8.43 30.14
C TYR A 262 14.61 9.28 31.41
N THR A 263 15.74 9.43 32.09
CA THR A 263 15.89 10.34 33.24
C THR A 263 16.70 11.55 32.83
N TYR A 264 16.20 12.76 33.09
CA TYR A 264 16.92 13.99 32.79
C TYR A 264 18.08 14.18 33.78
N PRO A 265 19.36 14.18 33.34
CA PRO A 265 20.50 14.37 34.23
C PRO A 265 20.76 15.85 34.50
N CYS A 266 21.27 16.19 35.69
CA CYS A 266 21.91 17.48 35.87
C CYS A 266 23.17 17.59 34.98
N ALA A 267 23.43 18.78 34.42
CA ALA A 267 24.58 18.99 33.56
C ALA A 267 25.90 18.60 34.27
N GLY A 268 26.74 17.80 33.60
CA GLY A 268 28.02 17.34 34.14
C GLY A 268 27.93 16.19 35.15
N THR A 269 26.74 15.65 35.43
CA THR A 269 26.56 14.48 36.31
C THR A 269 26.25 13.21 35.49
N GLY A 270 26.32 12.05 36.14
CA GLY A 270 25.88 10.78 35.56
C GLY A 270 24.40 10.50 35.81
N GLY A 271 23.55 11.54 35.89
CA GLY A 271 22.19 11.41 36.41
C GLY A 271 21.38 10.28 35.77
N HIS A 272 20.80 9.38 36.56
CA HIS A 272 20.06 8.22 36.04
C HIS A 272 19.13 7.63 37.09
N SER A 273 18.21 6.78 36.63
CA SER A 273 17.41 5.92 37.49
C SER A 273 17.97 4.50 37.53
N GLU A 274 17.98 3.89 38.70
CA GLU A 274 18.41 2.50 38.94
C GLU A 274 17.24 1.52 38.86
N TYR A 275 16.05 1.99 39.23
CA TYR A 275 14.82 1.19 39.23
C TYR A 275 13.60 2.07 38.92
N VAL A 276 12.65 1.50 38.19
CA VAL A 276 11.32 2.06 38.01
C VAL A 276 10.28 0.95 38.14
N ARG A 277 9.17 1.27 38.78
CA ARG A 277 7.93 0.50 38.74
C ARG A 277 6.76 1.43 38.48
N ILE A 278 5.89 1.06 37.56
CA ILE A 278 4.62 1.75 37.29
C ILE A 278 3.51 0.71 37.45
N TYR A 279 2.48 1.02 38.24
CA TYR A 279 1.44 0.05 38.57
C TYR A 279 0.06 0.68 38.88
N GLY A 280 -1.01 -0.07 38.60
CA GLY A 280 -2.41 0.38 38.71
C GLY A 280 -3.17 0.18 37.39
N ASN A 281 -4.50 0.12 37.43
CA ASN A 281 -5.37 -0.12 36.26
C ASN A 281 -4.84 -1.26 35.36
N ASP A 282 -4.63 -2.44 35.94
CA ASP A 282 -4.11 -3.65 35.28
C ASP A 282 -2.68 -3.57 34.71
N VAL A 283 -1.96 -2.47 34.97
CA VAL A 283 -0.52 -2.34 34.70
C VAL A 283 0.28 -2.68 35.96
N ASP A 284 1.35 -3.47 35.81
CA ASP A 284 2.43 -3.63 36.80
C ASP A 284 3.73 -3.96 36.05
N VAL A 285 4.50 -2.93 35.74
CA VAL A 285 5.74 -3.03 34.96
C VAL A 285 6.93 -2.56 35.78
N LYS A 286 8.08 -3.19 35.55
CA LYS A 286 9.32 -2.90 36.25
C LYS A 286 10.46 -2.79 35.26
N GLY A 287 11.39 -1.88 35.55
CA GLY A 287 12.63 -1.72 34.81
C GLY A 287 13.80 -1.59 35.78
N MET A 288 14.93 -2.16 35.40
CA MET A 288 16.18 -2.10 36.17
C MET A 288 17.28 -1.52 35.28
N TRP A 289 18.17 -0.77 35.90
CA TRP A 289 19.32 -0.19 35.22
C TRP A 289 20.40 -1.24 34.93
N ASN A 290 20.93 -1.21 33.70
CA ASN A 290 21.91 -2.19 33.22
C ASN A 290 23.38 -1.77 33.48
N GLY A 291 23.59 -0.85 34.42
CA GLY A 291 24.89 -0.27 34.73
C GLY A 291 25.39 0.73 33.67
N TYR A 292 26.66 1.13 33.78
CA TYR A 292 27.32 2.06 32.85
C TYR A 292 27.67 1.45 31.48
N ARG A 293 26.73 0.73 30.86
CA ARG A 293 26.86 0.16 29.52
C ARG A 293 25.83 0.80 28.59
N GLY A 294 26.27 1.29 27.43
CA GLY A 294 25.39 1.93 26.46
C GLY A 294 24.80 3.26 26.95
N ASP A 295 23.49 3.45 26.74
CA ASP A 295 22.77 4.68 27.12
C ASP A 295 22.33 4.65 28.59
N ARG A 296 23.23 5.15 29.46
CA ARG A 296 23.09 5.13 30.92
C ARG A 296 21.89 5.88 31.49
N HIS A 297 21.24 6.76 30.73
CA HIS A 297 20.11 7.57 31.22
C HIS A 297 18.77 6.88 31.02
N HIS A 298 18.76 5.72 30.35
CA HIS A 298 17.56 4.99 30.03
C HIS A 298 17.42 3.72 30.85
N ILE A 299 16.21 3.47 31.34
CA ILE A 299 15.76 2.15 31.76
C ILE A 299 14.94 1.54 30.61
N ILE A 300 15.17 0.26 30.32
CA ILE A 300 14.41 -0.50 29.31
C ILE A 300 13.43 -1.43 30.04
N PHE A 301 12.18 -1.43 29.61
CA PHE A 301 11.15 -2.35 30.09
C PHE A 301 11.17 -3.64 29.26
N GLN A 302 10.98 -4.79 29.90
CA GLN A 302 11.02 -6.09 29.21
C GLN A 302 9.81 -6.32 28.29
N LYS A 303 8.70 -5.65 28.56
CA LYS A 303 7.47 -5.74 27.78
C LYS A 303 6.94 -4.33 27.56
N GLN A 304 6.48 -4.06 26.34
CA GLN A 304 5.76 -2.83 26.04
C GLN A 304 4.42 -2.80 26.77
N PHE A 305 4.02 -1.60 27.18
CA PHE A 305 2.74 -1.36 27.85
C PHE A 305 2.17 -0.01 27.43
N ALA A 306 0.94 0.25 27.88
CA ALA A 306 0.26 1.52 27.66
C ALA A 306 -0.27 2.08 28.98
N LEU A 307 -0.33 3.39 29.08
CA LEU A 307 -1.06 4.12 30.13
C LEU A 307 -2.21 4.85 29.45
N LEU A 308 -3.45 4.51 29.81
CA LEU A 308 -4.65 5.07 29.19
C LEU A 308 -4.96 6.45 29.74
N ALA A 309 -5.55 7.29 28.89
CA ALA A 309 -6.03 8.62 29.25
C ALA A 309 -6.95 8.55 30.47
N ASP A 310 -6.86 9.55 31.33
CA ASP A 310 -7.67 9.72 32.54
C ASP A 310 -7.55 8.62 33.62
N HIS A 311 -6.74 7.59 33.40
CA HIS A 311 -6.44 6.56 34.39
C HIS A 311 -5.27 6.98 35.27
N THR A 312 -5.35 6.68 36.57
CA THR A 312 -4.29 7.05 37.54
C THR A 312 -3.41 5.86 37.87
N TYR A 313 -2.12 5.98 37.59
CA TYR A 313 -1.11 4.96 37.84
C TYR A 313 -0.18 5.41 38.95
N ASN A 314 0.25 4.51 39.82
CA ASN A 314 1.29 4.79 40.81
C ASN A 314 2.66 4.54 40.21
N TYR A 315 3.65 5.33 40.61
CA TYR A 315 5.05 5.08 40.26
C TYR A 315 5.93 4.96 41.50
N THR A 316 7.02 4.21 41.34
CA THR A 316 8.19 4.24 42.21
C THR A 316 9.41 4.34 41.32
N ILE A 317 10.19 5.42 41.45
CA ILE A 317 11.43 5.62 40.70
C ILE A 317 12.56 5.81 41.71
N GLU A 318 13.61 5.01 41.59
CA GLU A 318 14.83 5.14 42.39
C GLU A 318 15.92 5.74 41.51
N THR A 319 16.42 6.91 41.89
CA THR A 319 17.47 7.63 41.17
C THR A 319 18.82 7.33 41.81
N GLY A 320 19.82 6.97 40.99
CA GLY A 320 21.15 6.57 41.47
C GLY A 320 22.18 7.71 41.47
N SER A 321 22.02 8.67 40.57
CA SER A 321 22.87 9.85 40.46
C SER A 321 22.01 11.06 40.12
N TYR A 322 22.31 12.20 40.74
CA TYR A 322 21.74 13.55 40.55
C TYR A 322 20.82 13.74 39.32
N PRO A 323 19.53 13.37 39.43
CA PRO A 323 18.52 13.64 38.41
C PRO A 323 18.09 15.11 38.50
N GLN A 324 17.55 15.68 37.42
CA GLN A 324 16.80 16.92 37.53
C GLN A 324 15.47 16.67 38.25
N ILE A 325 15.00 17.66 39.00
CA ILE A 325 13.83 17.53 39.87
C ILE A 325 12.91 18.74 39.68
N HIS A 326 11.61 18.47 39.57
CA HIS A 326 10.56 19.47 39.64
C HIS A 326 10.16 19.67 41.10
N HIS A 327 10.37 20.87 41.62
CA HIS A 327 10.11 21.23 43.02
C HIS A 327 8.65 21.69 43.21
N THR A 328 7.72 20.76 42.97
CA THR A 328 6.27 20.93 43.09
C THR A 328 5.61 19.62 43.52
N THR A 329 4.50 19.71 44.25
CA THR A 329 3.68 18.54 44.61
C THR A 329 2.90 17.99 43.42
N ILE A 330 2.52 18.85 42.47
CA ILE A 330 1.78 18.50 41.26
C ILE A 330 2.44 19.19 40.06
N LEU A 331 2.76 18.41 39.03
CA LEU A 331 3.30 18.87 37.76
C LEU A 331 2.29 18.58 36.65
N THR A 332 1.75 19.64 36.06
CA THR A 332 0.91 19.54 34.86
C THR A 332 1.77 19.76 33.62
N THR A 333 1.68 18.83 32.68
CA THR A 333 2.38 18.84 31.40
C THR A 333 1.34 18.79 30.27
N PRO A 334 1.74 19.01 29.00
CA PRO A 334 0.86 18.72 27.87
C PRO A 334 0.37 17.26 27.81
N ASP A 335 1.11 16.33 28.43
CA ASP A 335 0.86 14.88 28.31
C ASP A 335 0.11 14.29 29.50
N GLY A 336 0.01 15.03 30.61
CA GLY A 336 -0.66 14.56 31.81
C GLY A 336 -0.23 15.28 33.09
N GLU A 337 -0.74 14.78 34.20
CA GLU A 337 -0.45 15.25 35.54
C GLU A 337 0.39 14.22 36.29
N ILE A 338 1.47 14.68 36.92
CA ILE A 338 2.36 13.87 37.76
C ILE A 338 2.32 14.45 39.17
N THR A 339 2.21 13.60 40.18
CA THR A 339 2.21 14.02 41.59
C THR A 339 3.43 13.47 42.33
N CYS A 340 3.80 14.14 43.42
CA CYS A 340 4.71 13.61 44.42
C CYS A 340 3.92 13.22 45.67
N ALA A 341 3.86 11.92 45.96
CA ALA A 341 3.35 11.44 47.24
C ALA A 341 4.46 11.50 48.31
N GLU A 342 5.67 11.05 47.95
CA GLU A 342 6.84 11.12 48.81
C GLU A 342 8.12 10.97 47.98
N PHE A 343 9.11 11.81 48.28
CA PHE A 343 10.50 11.63 47.90
C PHE A 343 11.36 11.46 49.16
N VAL A 344 12.12 10.38 49.24
CA VAL A 344 13.11 10.15 50.29
C VAL A 344 14.50 10.23 49.67
N ASP A 345 15.28 11.26 50.05
CA ASP A 345 16.63 11.44 49.54
C ASP A 345 17.63 10.41 50.09
N ALA A 346 18.82 10.36 49.50
CA ALA A 346 19.90 9.46 49.91
C ALA A 346 20.36 9.65 51.37
N ASN A 347 20.02 10.77 52.03
CA ASN A 347 20.29 11.03 53.45
C ASN A 347 19.10 10.68 54.35
N GLY A 348 18.00 10.17 53.80
CA GLY A 348 16.79 9.79 54.53
C GLY A 348 15.83 10.94 54.82
N LYS A 349 16.04 12.14 54.25
CA LYS A 349 15.10 13.26 54.41
C LYS A 349 13.94 13.11 53.43
N ARG A 350 12.74 13.46 53.91
CA ARG A 350 11.47 13.28 53.19
C ARG A 350 10.94 14.62 52.67
N TYR A 351 10.35 14.57 51.48
CA TYR A 351 9.75 15.70 50.77
C TYR A 351 8.46 15.23 50.09
N ASP A 352 7.49 16.13 49.95
CA ASP A 352 6.21 15.89 49.28
C ASP A 352 6.04 16.78 48.02
N ASP A 353 7.13 17.39 47.57
CA ASP A 353 7.16 18.35 46.48
C ASP A 353 8.32 18.10 45.49
N TRP A 354 8.89 16.89 45.42
CA TRP A 354 10.06 16.58 44.58
C TRP A 354 9.75 15.47 43.56
N ILE A 355 9.23 15.89 42.40
CA ILE A 355 8.92 15.01 41.27
C ILE A 355 10.18 14.81 40.42
N PRO A 356 10.60 13.58 40.10
CA PRO A 356 11.74 13.36 39.24
C PRO A 356 11.43 13.82 37.80
N ALA A 357 12.40 14.39 37.11
CA ALA A 357 12.28 14.70 35.68
C ALA A 357 12.60 13.44 34.85
N PHE A 358 11.59 12.90 34.16
CA PHE A 358 11.68 11.74 33.29
C PHE A 358 10.78 11.87 32.04
N ARG A 359 11.02 10.96 31.07
CA ARG A 359 10.19 10.76 29.89
C ARG A 359 9.94 9.29 29.63
N LEU A 360 8.71 8.90 29.29
CA LEU A 360 8.31 7.53 28.92
C LEU A 360 8.07 7.46 27.41
N GLY A 361 8.61 6.43 26.73
CA GLY A 361 8.41 6.21 25.28
C GLY A 361 8.99 4.90 24.75
#